data_AF-A0A914QVT6-F1
#
_entry.id   AF-A0A914QVT6-F1
#
_cell.length_a   1.000
_cell.length_b   1.000
_cell.length_c   1.000
_cell.angle_alpha   90.00
_cell.angle_beta   90.00
_cell.angle_gamma   90.00
#
_symmetry.space_group_name_H-M   'P 1'
#
loop_
_entity.id
_entity.type
_entity.pdbx_description
1 polymer ?
#
loop_
_entity_poly.entity_id
_entity_poly.type
_entity_poly.pdbx_seq_one_letter_code
_entity_poly.pdbx_strand_id
1 'polypeptide(L)'
;MFDEGKEFQKLLEVEKKMDQIIRRKQIQNCSPLIGPQLIIPKRIRIFISHLYHRLDSETQIPKWELRIEGRCIDDCSVTAPILPPSHLSTLEKLVANKTNKRFNDFFSNVVVELPANLYGTTQNIIEWKRDPDAPTDGCVIARNGDSDIHLKIKFWRYNNPQKFKIHPYLAKLLGFAYGTRSNIMEALFSYIRTEGLQVCLLSLF
;
A
#
# COMPACT_ATOMS: atom_id res chain seq x y z
N MET A 1 -47.56 -25.87 -6.37
CA MET A 1 -47.62 -25.36 -4.97
C MET A 1 -46.30 -25.60 -4.22
N PHE A 2 -45.14 -25.32 -4.83
CA PHE A 2 -43.81 -25.52 -4.19
C PHE A 2 -42.79 -24.46 -4.63
N ASP A 3 -43.25 -23.22 -4.85
CA ASP A 3 -42.37 -22.11 -5.26
C ASP A 3 -41.82 -21.33 -4.05
N GLU A 4 -42.67 -21.15 -3.02
CA GLU A 4 -42.35 -20.42 -1.79
C GLU A 4 -41.15 -21.00 -1.02
N GLY A 5 -41.01 -22.34 -0.98
CA GLY A 5 -39.87 -22.99 -0.33
C GLY A 5 -38.54 -22.74 -1.03
N LYS A 6 -38.55 -22.60 -2.37
CA LYS A 6 -37.34 -22.25 -3.14
C LYS A 6 -36.95 -20.80 -2.92
N GLU A 7 -37.93 -19.91 -2.78
CA GLU A 7 -37.68 -18.50 -2.46
C GLU A 7 -37.13 -18.32 -1.05
N PHE A 8 -37.69 -19.03 -0.07
CA PHE A 8 -37.19 -19.03 1.30
C PHE A 8 -35.72 -19.47 1.38
N GLN A 9 -35.37 -20.55 0.68
CA GLN A 9 -33.99 -21.04 0.62
C GLN A 9 -33.03 -19.99 0.00
N LYS A 10 -33.45 -19.32 -1.08
CA LYS A 10 -32.66 -18.25 -1.70
C LYS A 10 -32.44 -17.07 -0.76
N LEU A 11 -33.46 -16.68 0.02
CA LEU A 11 -33.35 -15.60 1.00
C LEU A 11 -32.34 -15.95 2.10
N LEU A 12 -32.37 -17.18 2.60
CA LEU A 12 -31.43 -17.69 3.61
C LEU A 12 -29.98 -17.70 3.11
N GLU A 13 -29.77 -18.08 1.84
CA GLU A 13 -28.43 -18.00 1.23
C GLU A 13 -27.93 -16.57 1.09
N VAL A 14 -28.82 -15.62 0.75
CA VAL A 14 -28.49 -14.20 0.65
C VAL A 14 -28.19 -13.61 2.03
N GLU A 15 -28.99 -13.93 3.05
CA GLU A 15 -28.76 -13.52 4.43
C GLU A 15 -27.39 -14.01 4.93
N LYS A 16 -27.09 -15.31 4.74
CA LYS A 16 -25.79 -15.89 5.10
C LYS A 16 -24.63 -15.18 4.39
N LYS A 17 -24.80 -14.79 3.11
CA LYS A 17 -23.78 -14.02 2.36
C LYS A 17 -23.64 -12.60 2.90
N MET A 18 -24.74 -11.92 3.23
CA MET A 18 -24.74 -10.58 3.81
C MET A 18 -24.04 -10.58 5.16
N ASP A 19 -24.38 -11.51 6.05
CA ASP A 19 -23.78 -11.63 7.37
C ASP A 19 -22.28 -11.90 7.31
N GLN A 20 -21.84 -12.71 6.35
CA GLN A 20 -20.41 -12.89 6.09
C GLN A 20 -19.73 -11.58 5.68
N ILE A 21 -20.34 -10.76 4.83
CA ILE A 21 -19.78 -9.47 4.42
C ILE A 21 -19.76 -8.49 5.59
N ILE A 22 -20.83 -8.43 6.38
CA ILE A 22 -20.96 -7.52 7.53
C ILE A 22 -19.91 -7.86 8.60
N ARG A 23 -19.83 -9.13 9.00
CA ARG A 23 -18.88 -9.59 10.03
C ARG A 23 -17.41 -9.36 9.58
N ARG A 24 -17.11 -9.55 8.29
CA ARG A 24 -15.81 -9.20 7.69
C ARG A 24 -15.51 -7.70 7.75
N LYS A 25 -16.47 -6.85 7.39
CA LYS A 25 -16.28 -5.39 7.48
C LYS A 25 -16.09 -4.93 8.93
N GLN A 26 -16.78 -5.56 9.88
CA GLN A 26 -16.59 -5.28 11.30
C GLN A 26 -15.16 -5.62 11.73
N ILE A 27 -14.63 -6.79 11.39
CA ILE A 27 -13.23 -7.16 11.69
C ILE A 27 -12.23 -6.20 11.03
N GLN A 28 -12.48 -5.80 9.78
CA GLN A 28 -11.63 -4.84 9.07
C GLN A 28 -11.62 -3.44 9.74
N ASN A 29 -12.75 -3.04 10.34
CA ASN A 29 -12.92 -1.74 10.99
C ASN A 29 -12.53 -1.73 12.47
N CYS A 30 -12.62 -2.86 13.16
CA CYS A 30 -12.32 -3.02 14.58
C CYS A 30 -10.84 -3.30 14.81
N SER A 31 -9.99 -2.29 14.57
CA SER A 31 -8.71 -2.22 15.29
C SER A 31 -9.02 -1.76 16.73
N PRO A 32 -8.68 -2.52 17.79
CA PRO A 32 -9.24 -2.33 19.13
C PRO A 32 -8.82 -1.04 19.87
N LEU A 33 -7.97 -0.19 19.27
CA LEU A 33 -7.45 1.03 19.93
C LEU A 33 -7.78 2.33 19.19
N ILE A 34 -8.28 2.26 17.96
CA ILE A 34 -8.55 3.46 17.15
C ILE A 34 -9.82 3.14 16.35
N GLY A 35 -10.90 3.89 16.59
CA GLY A 35 -12.19 3.74 15.89
C GLY A 35 -12.06 3.75 14.37
N PRO A 36 -13.16 3.57 13.59
CA PRO A 36 -13.10 3.36 12.15
C PRO A 36 -12.33 4.49 11.46
N GLN A 37 -11.05 4.26 11.22
CA GLN A 37 -10.22 5.15 10.45
C GLN A 37 -10.70 4.93 9.03
N LEU A 38 -11.61 5.80 8.56
CA LEU A 38 -11.96 5.88 7.15
C LEU A 38 -10.63 5.87 6.39
N ILE A 39 -10.36 4.78 5.67
CA ILE A 39 -9.13 4.62 4.90
C ILE A 39 -9.31 5.52 3.69
N ILE A 40 -9.06 6.82 3.89
CA ILE A 40 -9.16 7.81 2.84
C ILE A 40 -8.00 7.53 1.88
N PRO A 41 -8.28 7.22 0.61
CA PRO A 41 -7.23 7.00 -0.37
C PRO A 41 -6.50 8.33 -0.58
N LYS A 42 -5.25 8.43 -0.10
CA LYS A 42 -4.37 9.56 -0.39
C LYS A 42 -3.70 9.36 -1.74
N ARG A 43 -3.60 10.43 -2.53
CA ARG A 43 -2.85 10.45 -3.78
C ARG A 43 -1.46 11.00 -3.51
N ILE A 44 -0.44 10.40 -4.12
CA ILE A 44 0.94 10.88 -4.06
C ILE A 44 1.38 11.23 -5.48
N ARG A 45 2.03 12.38 -5.63
CA ARG A 45 2.69 12.80 -6.86
C ARG A 45 4.19 12.59 -6.70
N ILE A 46 4.79 11.86 -7.63
CA ILE A 46 6.22 11.61 -7.66
C ILE A 46 6.81 12.48 -8.77
N PHE A 47 7.86 13.24 -8.43
CA PHE A 47 8.64 14.03 -9.35
C PHE A 47 9.98 13.33 -9.57
N ILE A 48 10.33 13.14 -10.83
CA ILE A 48 11.60 12.55 -11.25
C ILE A 48 12.30 13.61 -12.07
N SER A 49 13.34 14.19 -11.50
CA SER A 49 14.14 15.24 -12.13
C SER A 49 15.52 14.68 -12.44
N HIS A 50 16.01 14.91 -13.65
CA HIS A 50 17.40 14.64 -14.01
C HIS A 50 18.13 15.98 -14.14
N LEU A 51 19.35 16.04 -13.61
CA LEU A 51 20.24 17.18 -13.73
C LEU A 51 21.57 16.66 -14.24
N TYR A 52 22.07 17.25 -15.31
CA TYR A 52 23.35 16.89 -15.90
C TYR A 52 24.32 18.05 -15.72
N HIS A 53 25.47 17.76 -15.10
CA HIS A 53 26.54 18.72 -14.88
C HIS A 53 27.65 18.45 -15.89
N ARG A 54 27.71 19.31 -16.92
CA ARG A 54 28.87 19.41 -17.81
C ARG A 54 29.85 20.39 -17.20
N LEU A 55 31.08 19.96 -16.95
CA LEU A 55 32.16 20.82 -16.49
C LEU A 55 33.16 20.96 -17.63
N ASP A 56 33.46 22.21 -18.00
CA ASP A 56 34.31 22.55 -19.16
C ASP A 56 35.82 22.40 -18.88
N SER A 57 36.18 21.96 -17.66
CA SER A 57 37.55 21.62 -17.30
C SER A 57 37.87 20.21 -17.80
N GLU A 58 38.85 20.09 -18.71
CA GLU A 58 39.24 18.83 -19.39
C GLU A 58 39.59 17.65 -18.45
N THR A 59 39.76 17.88 -17.15
CA THR A 59 40.09 16.88 -16.14
C THR A 59 38.90 16.29 -15.38
N GLN A 60 37.67 16.80 -15.55
CA GLN A 60 36.53 16.42 -14.72
C GLN A 60 35.51 15.55 -15.48
N ILE A 61 35.21 14.37 -14.93
CA ILE A 61 34.27 13.42 -15.54
C ILE A 61 32.85 13.98 -15.41
N PRO A 62 32.05 14.03 -16.50
CA PRO A 62 30.68 14.52 -16.46
C PRO A 62 29.84 13.69 -15.49
N LYS A 63 28.93 14.37 -14.79
CA LYS A 63 28.14 13.78 -13.72
C LYS A 63 26.67 14.07 -13.94
N TRP A 64 25.84 13.05 -13.77
CA TRP A 64 24.40 13.20 -13.74
C TRP A 64 23.85 12.90 -12.34
N GLU A 65 22.80 13.62 -11.99
CA GLU A 65 22.06 13.49 -10.75
C GLU A 65 20.58 13.25 -11.04
N LEU A 66 20.06 12.12 -10.57
CA LEU A 66 18.65 11.78 -10.63
C LEU A 66 18.04 12.02 -9.25
N ARG A 67 17.08 12.94 -9.18
CA ARG A 67 16.36 13.27 -7.96
C ARG A 67 14.92 12.75 -8.06
N ILE A 68 14.56 11.90 -7.10
CA ILE A 68 13.22 11.34 -6.96
C ILE A 68 12.61 11.94 -5.70
N GLU A 69 11.59 12.77 -5.86
CA GLU A 69 10.83 13.38 -4.75
C GLU A 69 9.38 12.90 -4.78
N GLY A 70 8.75 12.77 -3.61
CA GLY A 70 7.31 12.53 -3.56
C GLY A 70 6.60 13.50 -2.63
N ARG A 71 5.48 14.03 -3.10
CA ARG A 71 4.59 14.91 -2.33
C ARG A 71 3.18 14.34 -2.31
N CYS A 72 2.55 14.34 -1.14
CA CYS A 72 1.12 14.05 -1.04
C CYS A 72 0.32 15.13 -1.74
N ILE A 73 -0.63 14.71 -2.57
CA ILE A 73 -1.74 15.57 -2.96
C ILE A 73 -2.81 15.31 -1.91
N ASP A 74 -2.97 16.23 -0.98
CA ASP A 74 -4.14 16.22 -0.12
C ASP A 74 -5.29 16.85 -0.92
N ASP A 75 -6.11 16.01 -1.54
CA ASP A 75 -7.44 16.38 -2.03
C ASP A 75 -8.38 16.57 -0.80
N CYS A 76 -8.02 17.48 0.10
CA CYS A 76 -8.83 17.87 1.26
C CYS A 76 -9.47 19.23 0.97
N SER A 77 -10.23 19.35 -0.10
CA SER A 77 -11.08 20.53 -0.35
C SER A 77 -12.56 20.28 -0.10
N VAL A 78 -13.06 19.04 -0.01
CA VAL A 78 -14.49 18.78 0.24
C VAL A 78 -14.58 17.39 0.89
N THR A 79 -14.91 17.21 2.16
CA THR A 79 -16.27 17.28 2.69
C THR A 79 -16.13 17.32 4.21
N ALA A 80 -16.14 18.50 4.81
CA ALA A 80 -16.34 18.59 6.26
C ALA A 80 -17.75 18.04 6.54
N PRO A 81 -17.91 16.99 7.36
CA PRO A 81 -19.22 16.72 7.92
C PRO A 81 -19.61 17.95 8.74
N ILE A 82 -20.81 18.46 8.52
CA ILE A 82 -21.40 19.59 9.22
C ILE A 82 -21.40 19.26 10.72
N LEU A 83 -20.36 19.70 11.45
CA LEU A 83 -20.21 19.54 12.89
C LEU A 83 -19.85 20.91 13.48
N PRO A 84 -20.39 21.26 14.66
CA PRO A 84 -20.40 22.61 15.19
C PRO A 84 -19.00 23.18 15.50
N PRO A 85 -18.82 24.51 15.44
CA PRO A 85 -17.54 25.17 15.22
C PRO A 85 -16.62 25.31 16.45
N SER A 86 -16.88 24.59 17.55
CA SER A 86 -16.14 24.75 18.82
C SER A 86 -14.87 23.88 18.96
N HIS A 87 -14.59 22.96 18.04
CA HIS A 87 -13.41 22.06 18.10
C HIS A 87 -12.47 22.12 16.87
N LEU A 88 -12.69 23.07 15.96
CA LEU A 88 -12.00 23.16 14.66
C LEU A 88 -10.49 23.37 14.75
N SER A 89 -10.00 24.20 15.67
CA SER A 89 -8.59 24.63 15.68
C SER A 89 -7.59 23.52 16.04
N THR A 90 -7.97 22.58 16.90
CA THR A 90 -7.12 21.44 17.27
C THR A 90 -7.14 20.34 16.19
N LEU A 91 -8.30 20.12 15.56
CA LEU A 91 -8.43 19.16 14.46
C LEU A 91 -7.76 19.66 13.18
N GLU A 92 -7.82 20.96 12.88
CA GLU A 92 -7.13 21.56 11.73
C GLU A 92 -5.61 21.44 11.85
N LYS A 93 -5.04 21.65 13.05
CA LYS A 93 -3.60 21.45 13.30
C LYS A 93 -3.19 19.97 13.25
N LEU A 94 -4.04 19.06 13.70
CA LEU A 94 -3.82 17.61 13.56
C LEU A 94 -3.98 17.13 12.12
N VAL A 95 -4.81 17.79 11.31
CA VAL A 95 -4.96 17.50 9.88
C VAL A 95 -3.80 18.10 9.09
N ALA A 96 -3.37 19.33 9.38
CA ALA A 96 -2.24 20.01 8.74
C ALA A 96 -0.87 19.41 9.07
N ASN A 97 -0.69 18.81 10.26
CA ASN A 97 0.53 18.04 10.57
C ASN A 97 0.50 16.62 9.98
N LYS A 98 -0.66 16.17 9.47
CA LYS A 98 -0.88 14.82 8.90
C LYS A 98 -0.99 14.84 7.35
N THR A 99 -0.99 16.03 6.76
CA THR A 99 -0.93 16.30 5.31
C THR A 99 0.51 16.29 4.80
N ASN A 100 1.47 16.70 5.63
CA ASN A 100 2.90 16.64 5.31
C ASN A 100 3.51 15.23 5.54
N LYS A 101 2.80 14.19 5.09
CA LYS A 101 3.38 12.85 5.03
C LYS A 101 4.48 12.83 3.98
N ARG A 102 5.65 12.42 4.42
CA ARG A 102 6.90 12.48 3.67
C ARG A 102 6.99 11.33 2.68
N PHE A 103 7.90 11.40 1.71
CA PHE A 103 8.14 10.31 0.76
C PHE A 103 8.41 8.96 1.49
N ASN A 104 9.16 9.03 2.59
CA ASN A 104 9.49 7.88 3.44
C ASN A 104 8.26 7.20 4.11
N ASP A 105 7.13 7.89 4.24
CA ASP A 105 5.91 7.31 4.82
C ASP A 105 5.20 6.34 3.88
N PHE A 106 5.40 6.49 2.57
CA PHE A 106 4.70 5.71 1.55
C PHE A 106 5.54 4.60 0.95
N PHE A 107 6.87 4.76 0.90
CA PHE A 107 7.76 3.82 0.26
C PHE A 107 8.80 3.29 1.24
N SER A 108 9.03 1.98 1.21
CA SER A 108 10.05 1.33 2.02
C SER A 108 11.36 1.18 1.26
N ASN A 109 11.26 0.86 -0.04
CA ASN A 109 12.42 0.61 -0.89
C ASN A 109 12.17 1.24 -2.26
N VAL A 110 13.21 1.85 -2.83
CA VAL A 110 13.23 2.29 -4.21
C VAL A 110 14.43 1.63 -4.87
N VAL A 111 14.21 0.91 -5.96
CA VAL A 111 15.26 0.23 -6.70
C VAL A 111 15.36 0.85 -8.08
N VAL A 112 16.54 1.33 -8.44
CA VAL A 112 16.85 1.86 -9.76
C VAL A 112 17.79 0.89 -10.46
N GLU A 113 17.31 0.31 -11.56
CA GLU A 113 18.08 -0.59 -12.42
C GLU A 113 18.62 0.21 -13.61
N LEU A 114 19.94 0.31 -13.68
CA LEU A 114 20.71 0.78 -14.81
C LEU A 114 20.94 -0.37 -15.80
N PRO A 115 21.21 -0.08 -17.08
CA PRO A 115 21.51 -1.11 -18.05
C PRO A 115 22.84 -1.80 -17.71
N ALA A 116 22.79 -3.13 -17.59
CA ALA A 116 23.95 -3.96 -17.26
C ALA A 116 25.09 -3.86 -18.28
N ASN A 117 24.79 -3.47 -19.52
CA ASN A 117 25.77 -3.35 -20.61
C ASN A 117 26.81 -2.23 -20.36
N LEU A 118 26.45 -1.19 -19.59
CA LEU A 118 27.33 -0.04 -19.34
C LEU A 118 28.04 -0.09 -17.98
N TYR A 119 27.35 -0.60 -16.95
CA TYR A 119 27.84 -0.55 -15.55
C TYR A 119 28.19 -1.93 -14.96
N GLY A 120 28.09 -2.99 -15.76
CA GLY A 120 28.31 -4.37 -15.30
C GLY A 120 27.19 -4.89 -14.38
N THR A 121 27.19 -6.19 -14.11
CA THR A 121 26.10 -6.89 -13.39
C THR A 121 26.00 -6.55 -11.90
N THR A 122 27.03 -5.92 -11.32
CA THR A 122 27.10 -5.65 -9.86
C THR A 122 26.77 -4.21 -9.49
N GLN A 123 27.08 -3.23 -10.35
CA GLN A 123 26.86 -1.80 -10.06
C GLN A 123 25.62 -1.23 -10.75
N ASN A 124 24.90 -2.06 -11.51
CA ASN A 124 23.71 -1.67 -12.23
C ASN A 124 22.47 -1.50 -11.34
N ILE A 125 22.46 -1.97 -10.09
CA ILE A 125 21.30 -1.87 -9.20
C ILE A 125 21.63 -0.91 -8.06
N ILE A 126 20.81 0.14 -7.92
CA ILE A 126 20.89 1.09 -6.82
C ILE A 126 19.65 0.89 -5.96
N GLU A 127 19.86 0.44 -4.73
CA GLU A 127 18.79 0.25 -3.74
C GLU A 127 18.84 1.38 -2.71
N TRP A 128 17.75 2.15 -2.64
CA TRP A 128 17.48 3.05 -1.54
C TRP A 128 16.49 2.37 -0.59
N LYS A 129 16.85 2.29 0.69
CA LYS A 129 15.98 1.79 1.75
C LYS A 129 15.60 2.93 2.68
N ARG A 130 14.37 2.87 3.16
CA ARG A 130 13.88 3.67 4.26
C ARG A 130 14.76 3.46 5.48
N ASP A 131 15.28 4.56 6.00
CA ASP A 131 15.76 4.65 7.37
C ASP A 131 14.58 5.09 8.27
N PRO A 132 14.24 4.34 9.33
CA PRO A 132 13.19 4.75 10.26
C PRO A 132 13.54 6.02 11.04
N ASP A 133 14.83 6.28 11.29
CA ASP A 133 15.29 7.37 12.17
C ASP A 133 15.52 8.67 11.39
N ALA A 134 15.80 8.57 10.09
CA ALA A 134 16.03 9.72 9.21
C ALA A 134 14.83 9.95 8.26
N PRO A 135 13.98 10.96 8.53
CA PRO A 135 12.84 11.25 7.66
C PRO A 135 13.28 12.02 6.41
N THR A 136 13.44 11.31 5.29
CA THR A 136 13.85 11.89 3.99
C THR A 136 12.67 12.06 3.02
N ASP A 137 12.64 13.18 2.29
CA ASP A 137 11.59 13.49 1.29
C ASP A 137 11.92 13.04 -0.14
N GLY A 138 13.09 12.46 -0.35
CA GLY A 138 13.49 11.98 -1.67
C GLY A 138 14.81 11.21 -1.65
N CYS A 139 15.09 10.58 -2.79
CA CYS A 139 16.34 9.92 -3.07
C CYS A 139 17.08 10.72 -4.14
N VAL A 140 18.37 11.00 -3.91
CA VAL A 140 19.26 11.62 -4.91
C VAL A 140 20.33 10.60 -5.27
N ILE A 141 20.40 10.27 -6.55
CA ILE A 141 21.37 9.33 -7.10
C ILE A 141 22.31 10.13 -7.98
N ALA A 142 23.59 10.06 -7.70
CA ALA A 142 24.61 10.83 -8.39
C ALA A 142 25.64 9.87 -8.99
N ARG A 143 25.85 9.90 -10.31
CA ARG A 143 26.76 9.00 -11.02
C ARG A 143 27.54 9.73 -12.10
N ASN A 144 28.69 9.18 -12.42
CA ASN A 144 29.56 9.69 -13.47
C ASN A 144 29.16 9.02 -14.79
N GLY A 145 29.13 9.79 -15.87
CA GLY A 145 28.79 9.31 -17.20
C GLY A 145 28.28 10.44 -18.10
N ASP A 146 28.57 10.30 -19.39
CA ASP A 146 28.16 11.24 -20.45
C ASP A 146 27.11 10.65 -21.40
N SER A 147 26.67 9.43 -21.16
CA SER A 147 25.80 8.70 -22.07
C SER A 147 24.35 8.75 -21.61
N ASP A 148 23.45 8.90 -22.57
CA ASP A 148 22.02 8.76 -22.33
C ASP A 148 21.67 7.31 -21.96
N ILE A 149 20.98 7.15 -20.84
CA ILE A 149 20.73 5.85 -20.22
C ILE A 149 19.22 5.66 -19.98
N HIS A 150 18.70 4.52 -20.45
CA HIS A 150 17.37 4.07 -20.09
C HIS A 150 17.42 3.30 -18.77
N LEU A 151 16.72 3.80 -17.76
CA LEU A 151 16.69 3.22 -16.42
C LEU A 151 15.28 2.74 -16.05
N LYS A 152 15.21 1.72 -15.19
CA LYS A 152 13.94 1.18 -14.67
C LYS A 152 13.86 1.42 -13.17
N ILE A 153 12.86 2.19 -12.75
CA ILE A 153 12.64 2.52 -11.34
C ILE A 153 11.49 1.66 -10.80
N LYS A 154 11.73 0.97 -9.69
CA LYS A 154 10.75 0.14 -8.97
C LYS A 154 10.52 0.72 -7.59
N PHE A 155 9.26 0.99 -7.27
CA PHE A 155 8.84 1.52 -5.97
C PHE A 155 8.17 0.42 -5.14
N TRP A 156 8.65 0.21 -3.92
CA TRP A 156 8.03 -0.69 -2.94
C TRP A 156 7.28 0.10 -1.89
N ARG A 157 5.96 -0.14 -1.79
CA ARG A 157 5.10 0.56 -0.84
C ARG A 157 5.34 0.08 0.59
N TYR A 158 5.55 1.01 1.50
CA TYR A 158 5.55 0.74 2.94
C TYR A 158 4.12 0.53 3.44
N ASN A 159 3.84 -0.67 3.96
CA ASN A 159 2.57 -1.01 4.58
C ASN A 159 2.85 -1.46 6.02
N ASN A 160 2.36 -0.71 7.00
CA ASN A 160 2.38 -1.10 8.41
C ASN A 160 0.95 -1.03 8.97
N PRO A 161 0.29 -2.17 9.28
CA PRO A 161 0.79 -3.55 9.18
C PRO A 161 1.00 -4.02 7.75
N GLN A 162 1.88 -5.01 7.56
CA GLN A 162 2.21 -5.56 6.24
C GLN A 162 0.97 -6.15 5.56
N LYS A 163 0.69 -5.65 4.35
CA LYS A 163 -0.40 -6.13 3.50
C LYS A 163 0.18 -6.93 2.34
N PHE A 164 -0.45 -8.05 2.04
CA PHE A 164 -0.05 -8.97 0.98
C PHE A 164 -1.07 -8.96 -0.14
N LYS A 165 -0.59 -9.12 -1.37
CA LYS A 165 -1.43 -9.43 -2.53
C LYS A 165 -1.65 -10.94 -2.58
N ILE A 166 -2.90 -11.35 -2.63
CA ILE A 166 -3.30 -12.74 -2.61
C ILE A 166 -3.34 -13.29 -4.04
N HIS A 167 -3.05 -14.58 -4.22
CA HIS A 167 -3.20 -15.26 -5.50
C HIS A 167 -4.65 -15.13 -6.01
N PRO A 168 -4.92 -14.86 -7.30
CA PRO A 168 -6.27 -14.59 -7.82
C PRO A 168 -7.31 -15.68 -7.48
N TYR A 169 -6.92 -16.96 -7.50
CA TYR A 169 -7.82 -18.05 -7.09
C TYR A 169 -8.26 -17.94 -5.63
N LEU A 170 -7.31 -17.68 -4.73
CA LEU A 170 -7.61 -17.51 -3.30
C LEU A 170 -8.35 -16.19 -3.05
N ALA A 171 -8.07 -15.15 -3.83
CA ALA A 171 -8.81 -13.90 -3.76
C ALA A 171 -10.29 -14.06 -4.15
N LYS A 172 -10.57 -14.89 -5.17
CA LYS A 172 -11.94 -15.23 -5.59
C LYS A 172 -12.68 -16.03 -4.51
N LEU A 173 -11.97 -16.91 -3.80
CA LEU A 173 -12.52 -17.70 -2.70
C LEU A 173 -12.84 -16.84 -1.47
N LEU A 174 -11.88 -16.01 -1.05
CA LEU A 174 -11.98 -15.19 0.16
C LEU A 174 -12.77 -13.88 -0.04
N GLY A 175 -12.94 -13.44 -1.29
CA GLY A 175 -13.66 -12.22 -1.65
C GLY A 175 -12.84 -10.93 -1.54
N PHE A 176 -11.52 -11.01 -1.36
CA PHE A 176 -10.63 -9.84 -1.36
C PHE A 176 -9.25 -10.18 -1.94
N ALA A 177 -8.62 -9.19 -2.60
CA ALA A 177 -7.33 -9.37 -3.26
C ALA A 177 -6.12 -8.94 -2.38
N TYR A 178 -6.37 -8.16 -1.33
CA TYR A 178 -5.33 -7.60 -0.46
C TYR A 178 -5.75 -7.64 1.01
N GLY A 179 -4.85 -8.07 1.89
CA GLY A 179 -5.13 -8.15 3.32
C GLY A 179 -3.88 -8.28 4.16
N THR A 180 -4.01 -8.11 5.47
CA THR A 180 -2.96 -8.48 6.44
C THR A 180 -2.94 -10.00 6.59
N ARG A 181 -1.81 -10.55 7.04
CA ARG A 181 -1.68 -12.00 7.28
C ARG A 181 -2.78 -12.52 8.21
N SER A 182 -3.09 -11.80 9.30
CA SER A 182 -4.13 -12.20 10.25
C SER A 182 -5.51 -12.25 9.60
N ASN A 183 -5.88 -11.22 8.83
CA ASN A 183 -7.17 -11.18 8.11
C ASN A 183 -7.27 -12.31 7.06
N ILE A 184 -6.17 -12.60 6.35
CA ILE A 184 -6.12 -13.71 5.38
C ILE A 184 -6.34 -15.05 6.07
N MET A 185 -5.63 -15.30 7.18
CA MET A 185 -5.75 -16.54 7.94
C MET A 185 -7.14 -16.71 8.56
N GLU A 186 -7.71 -15.64 9.10
CA GLU A 186 -9.05 -15.66 9.67
C GLU A 186 -10.12 -15.93 8.61
N ALA A 187 -10.03 -15.27 7.45
CA ALA A 187 -10.95 -15.51 6.35
C ALA A 187 -10.84 -16.94 5.81
N LEU A 188 -9.63 -17.47 5.68
CA LEU A 188 -9.38 -18.85 5.27
C LEU A 188 -9.95 -19.85 6.27
N PHE A 189 -9.71 -19.63 7.57
CA PHE A 189 -10.20 -20.51 8.61
C PHE A 189 -11.73 -20.46 8.73
N SER A 190 -12.32 -19.27 8.57
CA SER A 190 -13.77 -19.11 8.50
C SER A 190 -14.36 -19.91 7.32
N TYR A 191 -13.71 -19.89 6.16
CA TYR A 191 -14.12 -20.68 5.00
C TYR A 191 -14.04 -22.20 5.26
N ILE A 192 -12.93 -22.67 5.83
CA ILE A 192 -12.75 -24.09 6.19
C ILE A 192 -13.85 -24.55 7.16
N ARG A 193 -14.21 -23.71 8.13
CA ARG A 193 -15.27 -24.00 9.10
C ARG A 193 -16.65 -24.05 8.45
N THR A 194 -16.94 -23.17 7.49
CA THR A 194 -18.25 -23.16 6.82
C THR A 194 -18.44 -24.34 5.86
N GLU A 195 -17.36 -24.81 5.24
CA GLU A 195 -17.37 -25.96 4.32
C GLU A 195 -17.14 -27.30 5.03
N GLY A 196 -16.97 -27.31 6.36
CA GLY A 196 -16.77 -28.54 7.12
C GLY A 196 -15.48 -29.31 6.76
N LEU A 197 -14.48 -28.63 6.19
CA LEU A 197 -13.23 -29.25 5.69
C LEU A 197 -12.25 -29.64 6.81
N GLN A 198 -12.66 -29.54 8.08
CA GLN A 198 -11.86 -29.96 9.21
C GLN A 198 -12.01 -31.47 9.35
N VAL A 199 -10.98 -32.23 8.99
CA VAL A 199 -10.87 -33.61 9.44
C VAL A 199 -10.62 -33.56 10.94
N CYS A 200 -11.66 -33.81 11.72
CA CYS A 200 -11.53 -33.99 13.15
C CYS A 200 -10.75 -35.30 13.36
N LEU A 201 -9.44 -35.22 13.57
CA LEU A 201 -8.61 -36.36 14.01
C LEU A 201 -9.04 -36.92 15.39
N LEU A 202 -10.14 -36.39 15.96
CA LEU A 202 -10.77 -36.88 17.19
C LEU A 202 -11.84 -37.96 16.95
N SER A 203 -12.09 -38.39 15.71
CA SER A 203 -12.97 -39.55 15.44
C SER A 203 -12.21 -40.87 15.24
N LEU A 204 -10.94 -40.95 15.65
CA LEU A 204 -10.10 -42.15 15.57
C LEU A 204 -9.44 -42.56 16.91
N PHE A 205 -9.95 -42.06 18.03
CA PHE A 205 -9.66 -42.56 19.38
C PHE A 205 -10.93 -42.67 20.20
#